data_AF-A0A5A7UTJ9-F1
#
_entry.id   AF-A0A5A7UTJ9-F1
#
_cell.length_a   1.000
_cell.length_b   1.000
_cell.length_c   1.000
_cell.angle_alpha   90.00
_cell.angle_beta   90.00
_cell.angle_gamma   90.00
#
_symmetry.space_group_name_H-M   'P 1'
#
loop_
_entity.id
_entity.type
_entity.pdbx_description
1 polymer ?
#
loop_
_entity_poly.entity_id
_entity_poly.type
_entity_poly.pdbx_seq_one_letter_code
_entity_poly.pdbx_strand_id
1 'polypeptide(L)'
;MHDFDVILGMDWLAVNHASIDCFRKEVAFNPPLMANFKFKGEESRSLPKVISAIRASKLLSRGTWSILASVVDTREVDVSLSSEPVVRDYPDVFPEELLGLPPHREIEFAIELKLGTVPIFRAPYRMAPAELKELKVKLQELLDKGFIWPSVSPWGVPVLFVKKKDGSMRLCIDYRELNKVTVKNKYPLPRIDDLFDQLQGATVFSKIDLRSGYHQLRIKDSDVPKTSFRSRNGHYEFIVMSFGLTNPRVVFTDLMNRVFREFLDTFVVVFIDDILIFSKTEAEHEEHLRMVLETLRANKLYAKFSKCEFWLKQLSFLCHVVSKAGVSVDPAKIEAVTSWPRPSTVSEVRSFLGLAGYYRRFVENFSHILCSNAVRRYSDHSSLVVRRSSSAFRRSSFSNHSINFERFLLFW
;
A
#
# COMPACT_ATOMS: atom_id res chain seq x y z
N MET A 1 10.63 17.43 28.68
CA MET A 1 11.04 16.39 29.64
C MET A 1 10.84 15.07 28.92
N HIS A 2 11.85 14.35 28.42
CA HIS A 2 13.26 14.30 28.80
C HIS A 2 14.15 14.04 27.56
N ASP A 3 15.20 14.85 27.38
CA ASP A 3 16.30 14.68 26.42
C ASP A 3 17.40 13.83 27.06
N PHE A 4 17.22 12.51 27.13
CA PHE A 4 18.31 11.59 27.48
C PHE A 4 18.29 10.41 26.53
N ASP A 5 19.35 10.26 25.73
CA ASP A 5 19.50 9.15 24.81
C ASP A 5 19.75 7.82 25.55
N VAL A 6 20.40 7.86 26.72
CA VAL A 6 20.73 6.69 27.55
C VAL A 6 20.85 7.09 29.03
N ILE A 7 20.32 6.26 29.94
CA ILE A 7 20.57 6.32 31.39
C ILE A 7 21.46 5.15 31.77
N LEU A 8 22.67 5.43 32.29
CA LEU A 8 23.60 4.40 32.75
C LEU A 8 23.42 4.16 34.25
N GLY A 9 23.06 2.93 34.62
CA GLY A 9 22.91 2.52 36.01
C GLY A 9 24.25 2.35 36.74
N MET A 10 24.21 2.34 38.08
CA MET A 10 25.39 2.19 38.93
C MET A 10 26.14 0.88 38.68
N ASP A 11 25.43 -0.20 38.36
CA ASP A 11 26.05 -1.50 38.04
C ASP A 11 26.96 -1.40 36.80
N TRP A 12 26.50 -0.67 35.77
CA TRP A 12 27.28 -0.45 34.56
C TRP A 12 28.51 0.42 34.82
N LEU A 13 28.37 1.46 35.65
CA LEU A 13 29.47 2.33 36.05
C LEU A 13 30.53 1.58 36.87
N ALA A 14 30.09 0.68 37.77
CA ALA A 14 30.98 -0.14 38.59
C ALA A 14 31.82 -1.10 37.74
N VAL A 15 31.19 -1.81 36.79
CA VAL A 15 31.88 -2.73 35.86
C VAL A 15 32.96 -2.02 35.04
N ASN A 16 32.73 -0.74 34.71
CA ASN A 16 33.67 0.05 33.91
C ASN A 16 34.64 0.90 34.75
N HIS A 17 34.72 0.66 36.08
CA HIS A 17 35.56 1.40 37.02
C HIS A 17 35.44 2.93 36.83
N ALA A 18 34.21 3.40 36.76
CA ALA A 18 33.92 4.82 36.53
C ALA A 18 34.26 5.66 37.77
N SER A 19 34.92 6.80 37.55
CA SER A 19 35.16 7.85 38.53
C SER A 19 34.49 9.14 38.05
N ILE A 20 33.60 9.68 38.87
CA ILE A 20 32.81 10.88 38.54
C ILE A 20 33.41 12.09 39.25
N ASP A 21 33.94 13.03 38.47
CA ASP A 21 34.34 14.35 38.93
C ASP A 21 33.22 15.36 38.66
N CYS A 22 32.39 15.58 39.67
CA CYS A 22 31.27 16.51 39.57
C CYS A 22 31.70 17.97 39.36
N PHE A 23 32.88 18.36 39.85
CA PHE A 23 33.38 19.74 39.70
C PHE A 23 33.81 20.03 38.26
N ARG A 24 34.54 19.10 37.65
CA ARG A 24 34.96 19.20 36.24
C ARG A 24 33.88 18.74 35.26
N LYS A 25 32.75 18.24 35.77
CA LYS A 25 31.67 17.60 35.01
C LYS A 25 32.21 16.50 34.10
N GLU A 26 33.11 15.68 34.62
CA GLU A 26 33.80 14.63 33.86
C GLU A 26 33.55 13.27 34.50
N VAL A 27 33.39 12.23 33.68
CA VAL A 27 33.36 10.84 34.11
C VAL A 27 34.50 10.10 33.42
N ALA A 28 35.46 9.61 34.18
CA ALA A 28 36.58 8.81 33.69
C ALA A 28 36.26 7.32 33.85
N PHE A 29 36.44 6.54 32.79
CA PHE A 29 36.23 5.10 32.77
C PHE A 29 37.57 4.40 32.59
N ASN A 30 37.84 3.38 33.40
CA ASN A 30 39.07 2.61 33.35
C ASN A 30 38.77 1.10 33.29
N PRO A 31 38.16 0.61 32.20
CA PRO A 31 37.76 -0.80 32.11
C PRO A 31 39.01 -1.69 32.08
N PRO A 32 39.01 -2.89 32.68
CA PRO A 32 40.21 -3.73 32.79
C PRO A 32 40.80 -4.20 31.45
N LEU A 33 39.99 -4.21 30.39
CA LEU A 33 40.32 -4.77 29.07
C LEU A 33 40.26 -3.73 27.93
N MET A 34 40.07 -2.46 28.23
CA MET A 34 39.97 -1.39 27.24
C MET A 34 40.82 -0.18 27.61
N ALA A 35 41.16 0.63 26.60
CA ALA A 35 41.82 1.90 26.84
C ALA A 35 40.93 2.82 27.69
N ASN A 36 41.54 3.50 28.66
CA ASN A 36 40.85 4.46 29.51
C ASN A 36 40.27 5.59 28.65
N PHE A 37 39.04 5.99 28.93
CA PHE A 37 38.38 7.08 28.23
C PHE A 37 37.60 7.96 29.19
N LYS A 38 37.38 9.21 28.78
CA LYS A 38 36.76 10.25 29.60
C LYS A 38 35.58 10.84 28.87
N PHE A 39 34.45 10.88 29.54
CA PHE A 39 33.27 11.60 29.10
C PHE A 39 33.22 12.95 29.82
N LYS A 40 33.12 14.05 29.06
CA LYS A 40 32.93 15.38 29.62
C LYS A 40 31.50 15.83 29.36
N GLY A 41 30.78 16.12 30.42
CA GLY A 41 29.43 16.67 30.39
C GLY A 41 29.38 17.94 29.55
N GLU A 42 28.33 18.05 28.76
CA GLU A 42 28.20 19.04 27.70
C GLU A 42 28.08 20.47 28.25
N GLU A 43 29.04 21.35 27.94
CA GLU A 43 28.78 22.78 27.89
C GLU A 43 28.09 23.06 26.55
N SER A 44 26.81 23.44 26.58
CA SER A 44 26.02 24.03 25.48
C SER A 44 26.57 23.74 24.06
N ARG A 45 26.15 22.62 23.45
CA ARG A 45 26.54 22.32 22.07
C ARG A 45 25.90 23.31 21.10
N SER A 46 26.75 24.07 20.42
CA SER A 46 26.51 24.45 19.03
C SER A 46 25.96 23.26 18.25
N LEU A 47 24.82 23.43 17.57
CA LEU A 47 24.26 22.43 16.66
C LEU A 47 25.36 21.87 15.74
N PRO A 48 25.34 20.57 15.39
CA PRO A 48 26.27 20.03 14.39
C PRO A 48 26.17 20.89 13.13
N LYS A 49 27.32 21.23 12.54
CA LYS A 49 27.35 22.04 11.31
C LYS A 49 26.75 21.23 10.17
N VAL A 50 25.43 21.33 10.03
CA VAL A 50 24.69 20.75 8.90
C VAL A 50 25.12 21.51 7.65
N ILE A 51 25.62 20.77 6.66
CA ILE A 51 25.90 21.30 5.33
C ILE A 51 24.80 20.88 4.37
N SER A 52 24.51 21.71 3.38
CA SER A 52 23.57 21.33 2.31
C SER A 52 24.13 20.17 1.49
N ALA A 53 23.23 19.38 0.89
CA ALA A 53 23.59 18.28 -0.02
C ALA A 53 24.49 18.75 -1.19
N ILE A 54 24.28 19.98 -1.67
CA ILE A 54 25.11 20.61 -2.72
C ILE A 54 26.55 20.80 -2.23
N ARG A 55 26.72 21.29 -0.99
CA ARG A 55 28.04 21.50 -0.40
C ARG A 55 28.74 20.17 -0.11
N ALA A 56 27.99 19.15 0.34
CA ALA A 56 28.51 17.80 0.51
C ALA A 56 28.99 17.21 -0.83
N SER A 57 28.20 17.32 -1.89
CA SER A 57 28.57 16.86 -3.24
C SER A 57 29.84 17.55 -3.77
N LYS A 58 29.99 18.86 -3.53
CA LYS A 58 31.19 19.62 -3.92
C LYS A 58 32.45 19.24 -3.12
N LEU A 59 32.30 18.79 -1.88
CA LEU A 59 33.41 18.29 -1.06
C LEU A 59 33.83 16.88 -1.51
N LEU A 60 32.86 16.03 -1.83
CA LEU A 60 33.11 14.70 -2.41
C LEU A 60 33.85 14.79 -3.75
N SER A 61 33.43 15.70 -4.64
CA SER A 61 34.12 15.91 -5.93
C SER A 61 35.54 16.45 -5.80
N ARG A 62 35.95 16.91 -4.61
CA ARG A 62 37.30 17.41 -4.30
C ARG A 62 38.16 16.35 -3.61
N GLY A 63 37.71 15.09 -3.56
CA GLY A 63 38.45 13.98 -2.96
C GLY A 63 38.43 13.96 -1.43
N THR A 64 37.48 14.66 -0.79
CA THR A 64 37.32 14.59 0.67
C THR A 64 36.74 13.24 1.06
N TRP A 65 37.32 12.59 2.07
CA TRP A 65 36.83 11.30 2.56
C TRP A 65 35.49 11.48 3.28
N SER A 66 34.53 10.63 2.96
CA SER A 66 33.19 10.66 3.53
C SER A 66 32.78 9.29 4.04
N ILE A 67 32.08 9.26 5.16
CA ILE A 67 31.49 8.04 5.72
C ILE A 67 29.98 8.20 5.68
N LEU A 68 29.30 7.24 5.04
CA LEU A 68 27.85 7.14 5.07
C LEU A 68 27.47 6.18 6.20
N ALA A 69 26.82 6.69 7.24
CA ALA A 69 26.21 5.85 8.27
C ALA A 69 24.73 5.68 7.93
N SER A 70 24.30 4.43 7.73
CA SER A 70 22.89 4.07 7.62
C SER A 70 22.47 3.37 8.90
N VAL A 71 21.37 3.81 9.50
CA VAL A 71 20.74 3.09 10.60
C VAL A 71 19.82 2.05 9.97
N VAL A 72 20.11 0.77 10.19
CA VAL A 72 19.26 -0.34 9.77
C VAL A 72 18.59 -0.86 11.04
N ASP A 73 17.26 -0.89 11.07
CA ASP A 73 16.53 -1.47 12.19
C ASP A 73 16.66 -2.99 12.13
N THR A 74 17.47 -3.56 13.01
CA THR A 74 17.71 -5.01 13.08
C THR A 74 16.55 -5.79 13.72
N ARG A 75 15.46 -5.10 14.12
CA ARG A 75 14.23 -5.72 14.63
C ARG A 75 13.29 -6.15 13.51
N GLU A 76 13.42 -5.60 12.31
CA GLU A 76 12.83 -6.20 11.11
C GLU A 76 13.71 -7.38 10.71
N VAL A 77 13.39 -8.57 11.25
CA VAL A 77 13.94 -9.82 10.75
C VAL A 77 13.56 -9.88 9.27
N ASP A 78 14.55 -9.99 8.39
CA ASP A 78 14.32 -10.30 6.99
C ASP A 78 13.60 -11.66 6.97
N VAL A 79 12.26 -11.64 6.91
CA VAL A 79 11.45 -12.84 7.04
C VAL A 79 11.82 -13.70 5.85
N SER A 80 12.46 -14.82 6.12
CA SER A 80 12.85 -15.75 5.07
C SER A 80 11.64 -16.61 4.70
N LEU A 81 11.50 -17.00 3.44
CA LEU A 81 10.51 -18.01 3.03
C LEU A 81 10.62 -19.29 3.88
N SER A 82 11.83 -19.64 4.33
CA SER A 82 12.12 -20.82 5.15
C SER A 82 11.58 -20.77 6.58
N SER A 83 11.28 -19.59 7.13
CA SER A 83 10.78 -19.46 8.50
C SER A 83 9.26 -19.66 8.60
N GLU A 84 8.53 -19.48 7.50
CA GLU A 84 7.07 -19.59 7.48
C GLU A 84 6.63 -21.07 7.35
N PRO A 85 5.89 -21.62 8.32
CA PRO A 85 5.26 -22.94 8.20
C PRO A 85 4.36 -22.99 6.95
N VAL A 86 4.30 -24.15 6.30
CA VAL A 86 3.64 -24.39 5.01
C VAL A 86 4.30 -23.66 3.84
N VAL A 87 4.50 -22.35 3.92
CA VAL A 87 5.01 -21.52 2.81
C VAL A 87 6.40 -21.96 2.34
N ARG A 88 7.25 -22.45 3.26
CA ARG A 88 8.56 -23.03 2.93
C ARG A 88 8.50 -24.18 1.92
N ASP A 89 7.37 -24.87 1.81
CA ASP A 89 7.15 -26.01 0.90
C ASP A 89 6.76 -25.54 -0.53
N TYR A 90 6.55 -24.22 -0.72
CA TYR A 90 6.07 -23.61 -1.97
C TYR A 90 6.99 -22.50 -2.52
N PRO A 91 8.33 -22.66 -2.55
CA PRO A 91 9.23 -21.60 -3.04
C PRO A 91 8.95 -21.22 -4.51
N ASP A 92 8.42 -22.15 -5.30
CA ASP A 92 8.04 -21.97 -6.70
C ASP A 92 6.84 -21.02 -6.90
N VAL A 93 5.98 -20.86 -5.89
CA VAL A 93 4.87 -19.89 -5.89
C VAL A 93 5.36 -18.47 -5.60
N PHE A 94 6.55 -18.32 -5.02
CA PHE A 94 7.13 -17.04 -4.61
C PHE A 94 8.45 -16.71 -5.33
N PRO A 95 8.50 -16.71 -6.68
CA PRO A 95 9.73 -16.41 -7.39
C PRO A 95 10.14 -14.94 -7.20
N GLU A 96 11.45 -14.69 -7.22
CA GLU A 96 12.04 -13.34 -7.26
C GLU A 96 11.55 -12.55 -8.48
N GLU A 97 11.47 -13.23 -9.63
CA GLU A 97 11.01 -12.66 -10.90
C GLU A 97 9.98 -13.57 -11.59
N LEU A 98 9.06 -12.95 -12.34
CA LEU A 98 8.15 -13.69 -13.21
C LEU A 98 8.94 -14.20 -14.42
N LEU A 99 9.04 -15.51 -14.57
CA LEU A 99 9.73 -16.15 -15.69
C LEU A 99 8.75 -16.43 -16.83
N GLY A 100 8.98 -15.77 -17.96
CA GLY A 100 8.23 -15.98 -19.19
C GLY A 100 6.78 -15.49 -19.14
N LEU A 101 6.01 -15.89 -20.16
CA LEU A 101 4.62 -15.51 -20.30
C LEU A 101 3.71 -16.41 -19.44
N PRO A 102 2.65 -15.86 -18.83
CA PRO A 102 1.63 -16.68 -18.18
C PRO A 102 1.01 -17.67 -19.18
N PRO A 103 0.45 -18.81 -18.73
CA PRO A 103 -0.25 -19.73 -19.61
C PRO A 103 -1.50 -19.08 -20.23
N HIS A 104 -1.97 -19.62 -21.36
CA HIS A 104 -3.33 -19.33 -21.82
C HIS A 104 -4.32 -19.93 -20.82
N ARG A 105 -5.40 -19.19 -20.55
CA ARG A 105 -6.45 -19.56 -19.61
C ARG A 105 -7.81 -19.30 -20.26
N GLU A 106 -8.87 -19.81 -19.65
CA GLU A 106 -10.24 -19.56 -20.11
C GLU A 106 -10.57 -18.06 -20.13
N ILE A 107 -10.03 -17.30 -19.18
CA ILE A 107 -10.10 -15.84 -19.17
C ILE A 107 -8.81 -15.26 -19.75
N GLU A 108 -8.98 -14.36 -20.71
CA GLU A 108 -7.95 -13.47 -21.23
C GLU A 108 -8.43 -12.02 -21.07
N PHE A 109 -7.49 -11.08 -21.01
CA PHE A 109 -7.81 -9.67 -20.95
C PHE A 109 -8.22 -9.15 -22.33
N ALA A 110 -9.51 -8.92 -22.51
CA ALA A 110 -10.07 -8.32 -23.73
C ALA A 110 -10.23 -6.80 -23.60
N ILE A 111 -9.98 -6.09 -24.70
CA ILE A 111 -10.14 -4.65 -24.84
C ILE A 111 -11.29 -4.39 -25.81
N GLU A 112 -12.51 -4.47 -25.29
CA GLU A 112 -13.73 -4.17 -26.03
C GLU A 112 -13.83 -2.66 -26.30
N LEU A 113 -13.99 -2.30 -27.56
CA LEU A 113 -14.07 -0.91 -28.01
C LEU A 113 -15.49 -0.60 -28.46
N LYS A 114 -15.89 0.68 -28.37
CA LYS A 114 -17.15 1.16 -28.96
C LYS A 114 -17.16 0.88 -30.48
N LEU A 115 -18.34 0.54 -31.00
CA LEU A 115 -18.52 0.26 -32.42
C LEU A 115 -18.03 1.43 -33.29
N GLY A 116 -17.30 1.14 -34.37
CA GLY A 116 -16.75 2.16 -35.29
C GLY A 116 -15.48 2.87 -34.79
N THR A 117 -14.87 2.41 -33.70
CA THR A 117 -13.59 2.98 -33.23
C THR A 117 -12.47 2.70 -34.24
N VAL A 118 -11.80 3.77 -34.67
CA VAL A 118 -10.59 3.69 -35.50
C VAL A 118 -9.32 3.64 -34.64
N PRO A 119 -8.19 3.13 -35.17
CA PRO A 119 -6.93 3.10 -34.43
C PRO A 119 -6.50 4.47 -33.89
N ILE A 120 -6.13 4.50 -32.61
CA ILE A 120 -5.65 5.71 -31.95
C ILE A 120 -4.14 5.80 -32.07
N PHE A 121 -3.67 6.92 -32.60
CA PHE A 121 -2.25 7.20 -32.79
C PHE A 121 -1.85 8.55 -32.21
N ARG A 122 -0.76 8.57 -31.44
CA ARG A 122 -0.17 9.77 -30.85
C ARG A 122 1.35 9.76 -30.95
N ALA A 123 1.92 10.95 -31.09
CA ALA A 123 3.37 11.12 -31.14
C ALA A 123 4.01 10.91 -29.75
N PRO A 124 5.22 10.32 -29.68
CA PRO A 124 5.97 10.22 -28.43
C PRO A 124 6.23 11.60 -27.80
N TYR A 125 6.22 11.65 -26.47
CA TYR A 125 6.62 12.86 -25.74
C TYR A 125 8.13 13.13 -25.85
N ARG A 126 8.51 14.40 -25.69
CA ARG A 126 9.92 14.77 -25.49
C ARG A 126 10.36 14.26 -24.12
N MET A 127 11.56 13.69 -24.08
CA MET A 127 12.16 13.11 -22.87
C MET A 127 13.55 13.67 -22.65
N ALA A 128 13.93 13.85 -21.39
CA ALA A 128 15.28 14.24 -21.00
C ALA A 128 16.27 13.08 -21.25
N PRO A 129 17.60 13.36 -21.38
CA PRO A 129 18.59 12.31 -21.60
C PRO A 129 18.59 11.19 -20.54
N ALA A 130 18.35 11.54 -19.27
CA ALA A 130 18.25 10.56 -18.18
C ALA A 130 17.04 9.63 -18.35
N GLU A 131 15.89 10.17 -18.75
CA GLU A 131 14.67 9.39 -19.02
C GLU A 131 14.86 8.47 -20.22
N LEU A 132 15.58 8.90 -21.26
CA LEU A 132 15.89 8.06 -22.42
C LEU A 132 16.81 6.88 -22.06
N LYS A 133 17.75 7.07 -21.12
CA LYS A 133 18.60 5.99 -20.61
C LYS A 133 17.76 4.98 -19.83
N GLU A 134 16.91 5.46 -18.94
CA GLU A 134 16.01 4.60 -18.15
C GLU A 134 15.01 3.85 -19.04
N LEU A 135 14.45 4.52 -20.05
CA LEU A 135 13.55 3.92 -21.03
C LEU A 135 14.19 2.72 -21.71
N LYS A 136 15.45 2.83 -22.15
CA LYS A 136 16.17 1.71 -22.78
C LYS A 136 16.25 0.50 -21.86
N VAL A 137 16.62 0.72 -20.60
CA VAL A 137 16.73 -0.35 -19.59
C VAL A 137 15.36 -1.00 -19.37
N LYS A 138 14.31 -0.21 -19.16
CA LYS A 138 12.95 -0.75 -18.94
C LYS A 138 12.35 -1.47 -20.14
N LEU A 139 12.61 -1.00 -21.36
CA LEU A 139 12.19 -1.71 -22.56
C LEU A 139 12.92 -3.05 -22.69
N GLN A 140 14.23 -3.09 -22.44
CA GLN A 140 14.99 -4.33 -22.49
C GLN A 140 14.50 -5.33 -21.43
N GLU A 141 14.28 -4.88 -20.18
CA GLU A 141 13.71 -5.74 -19.12
C GLU A 141 12.36 -6.35 -19.53
N LEU A 142 11.50 -5.59 -20.21
CA LEU A 142 10.19 -6.07 -20.66
C LEU A 142 10.29 -7.02 -21.86
N LEU A 143 11.25 -6.78 -22.77
CA LEU A 143 11.54 -7.65 -23.91
C LEU A 143 12.13 -8.98 -23.45
N ASP A 144 13.10 -8.95 -22.53
CA ASP A 144 13.75 -10.14 -21.98
C ASP A 144 12.74 -11.05 -21.24
N LYS A 145 11.74 -10.43 -20.59
CA LYS A 145 10.62 -11.13 -19.96
C LYS A 145 9.56 -11.61 -20.95
N GLY A 146 9.63 -11.18 -22.21
CA GLY A 146 8.64 -11.48 -23.25
C GLY A 146 7.29 -10.75 -23.06
N PHE A 147 7.20 -9.78 -22.15
CA PHE A 147 5.96 -9.06 -21.87
C PHE A 147 5.56 -8.09 -22.98
N ILE A 148 6.55 -7.62 -23.74
CA ILE A 148 6.34 -6.78 -24.91
C ILE A 148 7.03 -7.36 -26.13
N TRP A 149 6.55 -6.97 -27.32
CA TRP A 149 7.13 -7.33 -28.60
C TRP A 149 7.18 -6.12 -29.55
N PRO A 150 8.14 -6.03 -30.49
CA PRO A 150 8.11 -5.01 -31.54
C PRO A 150 6.81 -5.06 -32.34
N SER A 151 6.15 -3.91 -32.51
CA SER A 151 4.84 -3.82 -33.15
C SER A 151 4.89 -3.07 -34.49
N VAL A 152 4.05 -3.52 -35.43
CA VAL A 152 3.70 -2.80 -36.68
C VAL A 152 2.25 -2.29 -36.65
N SER A 153 1.63 -2.28 -35.46
CA SER A 153 0.23 -1.90 -35.27
C SER A 153 -0.04 -0.47 -35.73
N PRO A 154 -1.23 -0.18 -36.31
CA PRO A 154 -1.67 1.18 -36.59
C PRO A 154 -2.01 1.97 -35.31
N TRP A 155 -2.21 1.27 -34.18
CA TRP A 155 -2.36 1.88 -32.86
C TRP A 155 -1.00 2.36 -32.35
N GLY A 156 -0.97 3.37 -31.50
CA GLY A 156 0.27 3.80 -30.88
C GLY A 156 0.08 4.95 -29.92
N VAL A 157 0.19 4.70 -28.62
CA VAL A 157 0.14 5.75 -27.59
C VAL A 157 1.52 6.06 -27.01
N PRO A 158 1.78 7.28 -26.52
CA PRO A 158 3.10 7.63 -26.00
C PRO A 158 3.36 7.00 -24.63
N VAL A 159 4.65 6.88 -24.31
CA VAL A 159 5.15 6.50 -22.98
C VAL A 159 5.57 7.74 -22.19
N LEU A 160 5.40 7.69 -20.87
CA LEU A 160 5.79 8.73 -19.92
C LEU A 160 6.38 8.13 -18.65
N PHE A 161 7.18 8.91 -17.92
CA PHE A 161 7.69 8.51 -16.62
C PHE A 161 6.98 9.24 -15.48
N VAL A 162 6.70 8.50 -14.41
CA VAL A 162 6.22 9.05 -13.14
C VAL A 162 7.29 8.81 -12.09
N LYS A 163 7.69 9.85 -11.37
CA LYS A 163 8.63 9.72 -10.25
C LYS A 163 7.92 9.09 -9.05
N LYS A 164 8.51 8.04 -8.49
CA LYS A 164 8.11 7.48 -7.20
C LYS A 164 8.64 8.36 -6.06
N LYS A 165 8.12 8.12 -4.85
CA LYS A 165 8.56 8.81 -3.63
C LYS A 165 10.05 8.61 -3.33
N ASP A 166 10.59 7.45 -3.69
CA ASP A 166 12.01 7.09 -3.56
C ASP A 166 12.92 7.75 -4.63
N GLY A 167 12.35 8.54 -5.55
CA GLY A 167 13.08 9.18 -6.64
C GLY A 167 13.27 8.32 -7.90
N SER A 168 12.96 7.02 -7.85
CA SER A 168 12.99 6.14 -9.02
C SER A 168 11.89 6.47 -10.03
N MET A 169 12.10 6.13 -11.30
CA MET A 169 11.12 6.39 -12.36
C MET A 169 10.28 5.15 -12.66
N ARG A 170 8.98 5.33 -12.85
CA ARG A 170 8.04 4.28 -13.28
C ARG A 170 7.62 4.53 -14.72
N LEU A 171 7.88 3.55 -15.59
CA LEU A 171 7.39 3.54 -16.97
C LEU A 171 5.87 3.43 -16.97
N CYS A 172 5.18 4.37 -17.61
CA CYS A 172 3.72 4.39 -17.74
C CYS A 172 3.35 4.59 -19.21
N ILE A 173 2.47 3.74 -19.72
CA ILE A 173 1.90 3.90 -21.07
C ILE A 173 0.64 4.77 -20.96
N ASP A 174 0.53 5.79 -21.82
CA ASP A 174 -0.59 6.73 -21.77
C ASP A 174 -1.82 6.20 -22.53
N TYR A 175 -2.51 5.24 -21.93
CA TYR A 175 -3.75 4.68 -22.48
C TYR A 175 -4.97 5.59 -22.33
N ARG A 176 -4.85 6.87 -21.93
CA ARG A 176 -6.03 7.72 -21.64
C ARG A 176 -7.03 7.80 -22.79
N GLU A 177 -6.57 7.93 -24.04
CA GLU A 177 -7.49 7.98 -25.18
C GLU A 177 -8.10 6.62 -25.50
N LEU A 178 -7.31 5.54 -25.41
CA LEU A 178 -7.81 4.18 -25.55
C LEU A 178 -8.91 3.90 -24.52
N ASN A 179 -8.67 4.26 -23.26
CA ASN A 179 -9.60 4.11 -22.15
C ASN A 179 -10.94 4.84 -22.33
N LYS A 180 -10.99 5.95 -23.08
CA LYS A 180 -12.24 6.68 -23.36
C LYS A 180 -13.16 5.92 -24.32
N VAL A 181 -12.56 5.14 -25.22
CA VAL A 181 -13.27 4.36 -26.25
C VAL A 181 -13.45 2.89 -25.85
N THR A 182 -12.77 2.43 -24.81
CA THR A 182 -13.01 1.11 -24.20
C THR A 182 -14.37 1.07 -23.51
N VAL A 183 -15.12 -0.01 -23.72
CA VAL A 183 -16.38 -0.29 -23.03
C VAL A 183 -16.06 -0.63 -21.57
N LYS A 184 -16.69 0.07 -20.63
CA LYS A 184 -16.46 -0.16 -19.19
C LYS A 184 -17.19 -1.42 -18.75
N ASN A 185 -16.46 -2.37 -18.19
CA ASN A 185 -17.04 -3.56 -17.60
C ASN A 185 -17.64 -3.21 -16.23
N LYS A 186 -18.91 -3.56 -16.02
CA LYS A 186 -19.65 -3.37 -14.76
C LYS A 186 -19.75 -4.68 -13.98
N TYR A 187 -18.66 -5.41 -13.88
CA TYR A 187 -18.60 -6.62 -13.06
C TYR A 187 -18.97 -6.28 -11.61
N PRO A 188 -19.85 -7.07 -10.97
CA PRO A 188 -20.28 -6.80 -9.61
C PRO A 188 -19.11 -7.01 -8.66
N LEU A 189 -18.73 -5.96 -7.93
CA LEU A 189 -17.85 -6.12 -6.77
C LEU A 189 -18.70 -6.53 -5.56
N PRO A 190 -18.21 -7.45 -4.72
CA PRO A 190 -18.90 -7.83 -3.50
C PRO A 190 -19.06 -6.61 -2.59
N ARG A 191 -20.16 -6.57 -1.83
CA ARG A 191 -20.33 -5.49 -0.84
C ARG A 191 -19.37 -5.75 0.30
N ILE A 192 -18.83 -4.66 0.83
CA ILE A 192 -17.87 -4.71 1.94
C ILE A 192 -18.50 -5.38 3.18
N ASP A 193 -19.77 -5.10 3.45
CA ASP A 193 -20.50 -5.74 4.55
C ASP A 193 -20.59 -7.27 4.37
N ASP A 194 -20.91 -7.74 3.16
CA ASP A 194 -20.98 -9.18 2.85
C ASP A 194 -19.62 -9.86 3.10
N LEU A 195 -18.52 -9.20 2.73
CA LEU A 195 -17.17 -9.71 3.00
C LEU A 195 -16.86 -9.79 4.49
N PHE A 196 -17.31 -8.81 5.28
CA PHE A 196 -17.08 -8.82 6.74
C PHE A 196 -17.90 -9.88 7.46
N ASP A 197 -19.13 -10.13 7.00
CA ASP A 197 -19.98 -11.17 7.58
C ASP A 197 -19.36 -12.56 7.39
N GLN A 198 -18.65 -12.80 6.29
CA GLN A 198 -17.90 -14.04 6.06
C GLN A 198 -16.73 -14.24 7.04
N LEU A 199 -16.09 -13.15 7.46
CA LEU A 199 -14.95 -13.21 8.38
C LEU A 199 -15.37 -13.43 9.84
N GLN A 200 -16.68 -13.48 10.13
CA GLN A 200 -17.17 -13.59 11.49
C GLN A 200 -16.75 -14.92 12.14
N GLY A 201 -16.16 -14.82 13.33
CA GLY A 201 -15.73 -15.99 14.11
C GLY A 201 -14.38 -16.58 13.69
N ALA A 202 -13.77 -16.07 12.61
CA ALA A 202 -12.38 -16.38 12.29
C ALA A 202 -11.43 -15.79 13.35
N THR A 203 -10.35 -16.52 13.63
CA THR A 203 -9.34 -16.10 14.63
C THR A 203 -7.92 -16.07 14.08
N VAL A 204 -7.72 -16.65 12.89
CA VAL A 204 -6.45 -16.70 12.18
C VAL A 204 -6.67 -16.24 10.74
N PHE A 205 -5.81 -15.36 10.26
CA PHE A 205 -5.89 -14.76 8.94
C PHE A 205 -4.54 -14.81 8.23
N SER A 206 -4.55 -14.97 6.91
CA SER A 206 -3.38 -14.78 6.06
C SER A 206 -3.77 -14.01 4.82
N LYS A 207 -2.89 -13.14 4.34
CA LYS A 207 -3.06 -12.30 3.18
C LYS A 207 -1.96 -12.60 2.16
N ILE A 208 -2.36 -12.92 0.94
CA ILE A 208 -1.43 -13.15 -0.18
C ILE A 208 -1.60 -12.01 -1.20
N ASP A 209 -0.50 -11.32 -1.50
CA ASP A 209 -0.40 -10.29 -2.56
C ASP A 209 0.29 -10.90 -3.79
N LEU A 210 -0.36 -10.80 -4.96
CA LEU A 210 0.19 -11.36 -6.19
C LEU A 210 1.28 -10.46 -6.80
N ARG A 211 2.41 -11.09 -7.20
CA ARG A 211 3.56 -10.40 -7.78
C ARG A 211 3.20 -9.82 -9.14
N SER A 212 3.16 -8.48 -9.25
CA SER A 212 2.83 -7.81 -10.51
C SER A 212 1.55 -8.37 -11.14
N GLY A 213 0.50 -8.59 -10.34
CA GLY A 213 -0.69 -9.38 -10.70
C GLY A 213 -1.19 -9.20 -12.14
N TYR A 214 -1.21 -7.96 -12.64
CA TYR A 214 -1.65 -7.70 -14.02
C TYR A 214 -0.81 -8.39 -15.10
N HIS A 215 0.50 -8.46 -14.96
CA HIS A 215 1.37 -9.13 -15.94
C HIS A 215 1.18 -10.67 -15.95
N GLN A 216 0.44 -11.23 -15.00
CA GLN A 216 0.16 -12.67 -14.94
C GLN A 216 -1.07 -13.11 -15.74
N LEU A 217 -1.74 -12.17 -16.42
CA LEU A 217 -2.85 -12.44 -17.33
C LEU A 217 -2.49 -12.01 -18.76
N ARG A 218 -2.73 -12.90 -19.74
CA ARG A 218 -2.53 -12.57 -21.16
C ARG A 218 -3.59 -11.60 -21.66
N ILE A 219 -3.20 -10.76 -22.61
CA ILE A 219 -4.14 -10.03 -23.45
C ILE A 219 -4.63 -10.98 -24.52
N LYS A 220 -5.92 -10.91 -24.85
CA LYS A 220 -6.47 -11.67 -25.98
C LYS A 220 -5.70 -11.32 -27.25
N ASP A 221 -5.26 -12.31 -28.02
CA ASP A 221 -4.37 -12.10 -29.17
C ASP A 221 -4.90 -11.06 -30.16
N SER A 222 -6.21 -11.03 -30.40
CA SER A 222 -6.87 -10.05 -31.28
C SER A 222 -6.77 -8.59 -30.78
N ASP A 223 -6.50 -8.42 -29.49
CA ASP A 223 -6.49 -7.12 -28.80
C ASP A 223 -5.07 -6.64 -28.47
N VAL A 224 -4.06 -7.49 -28.59
CA VAL A 224 -2.63 -7.14 -28.41
C VAL A 224 -2.25 -5.88 -29.20
N PRO A 225 -2.60 -5.73 -30.51
CA PRO A 225 -2.24 -4.53 -31.28
C PRO A 225 -2.81 -3.23 -30.70
N LYS A 226 -3.91 -3.28 -29.94
CA LYS A 226 -4.53 -2.09 -29.32
C LYS A 226 -3.69 -1.52 -28.18
N THR A 227 -2.83 -2.34 -27.58
CA THR A 227 -1.91 -1.93 -26.51
C THR A 227 -0.62 -1.30 -27.02
N SER A 228 -0.50 -1.16 -28.35
CA SER A 228 0.71 -0.67 -28.95
C SER A 228 1.07 0.74 -28.47
N PHE A 229 2.34 0.91 -28.12
CA PHE A 229 2.90 2.15 -27.58
C PHE A 229 4.21 2.51 -28.26
N ARG A 230 4.42 3.81 -28.37
CA ARG A 230 5.52 4.40 -29.13
C ARG A 230 6.48 5.08 -28.19
N SER A 231 7.74 4.77 -28.40
CA SER A 231 8.86 5.40 -27.75
C SER A 231 9.82 5.96 -28.81
N ARG A 232 10.83 6.71 -28.37
CA ARG A 232 11.89 7.18 -29.29
C ARG A 232 12.76 6.04 -29.83
N ASN A 233 12.67 4.85 -29.23
CA ASN A 233 13.48 3.68 -29.53
C ASN A 233 12.76 2.65 -30.40
N GLY A 234 11.46 2.82 -30.63
CA GLY A 234 10.68 1.84 -31.37
C GLY A 234 9.21 1.86 -30.99
N HIS A 235 8.48 0.96 -31.64
CA HIS A 235 7.07 0.70 -31.46
C HIS A 235 6.93 -0.69 -30.87
N TYR A 236 6.20 -0.84 -29.76
CA TYR A 236 6.05 -2.10 -29.05
C TYR A 236 4.61 -2.30 -28.61
N GLU A 237 4.20 -3.55 -28.43
CA GLU A 237 2.88 -3.92 -27.91
C GLU A 237 3.03 -4.88 -26.73
N PHE A 238 2.06 -4.87 -25.81
CA PHE A 238 2.05 -5.74 -24.65
C PHE A 238 1.31 -7.05 -24.95
N ILE A 239 1.92 -8.17 -24.58
CA ILE A 239 1.34 -9.52 -24.68
C ILE A 239 0.57 -9.88 -23.40
N VAL A 240 0.99 -9.31 -22.28
CA VAL A 240 0.34 -9.46 -20.97
C VAL A 240 -0.35 -8.16 -20.57
N MET A 241 -1.40 -8.27 -19.76
CA MET A 241 -2.19 -7.14 -19.30
C MET A 241 -1.28 -6.12 -18.60
N SER A 242 -1.28 -4.88 -19.09
CA SER A 242 -0.38 -3.82 -18.63
C SER A 242 -1.10 -2.75 -17.81
N PHE A 243 -0.34 -2.04 -16.97
CA PHE A 243 -0.86 -0.96 -16.16
C PHE A 243 -1.38 0.20 -17.03
N GLY A 244 -2.46 0.82 -16.57
CA GLY A 244 -3.04 2.01 -17.21
C GLY A 244 -4.22 1.71 -18.13
N LEU A 245 -4.48 0.44 -18.47
CA LEU A 245 -5.67 0.02 -19.23
C LEU A 245 -6.95 0.12 -18.37
N THR A 246 -8.10 0.17 -19.04
CA THR A 246 -9.43 0.14 -18.40
C THR A 246 -9.91 -1.29 -18.21
N ASN A 247 -10.52 -1.59 -17.05
CA ASN A 247 -10.99 -2.92 -16.62
C ASN A 247 -9.96 -3.95 -16.06
N PRO A 248 -8.63 -3.74 -15.94
CA PRO A 248 -7.72 -4.76 -15.39
C PRO A 248 -8.17 -5.37 -14.07
N ARG A 249 -8.55 -4.53 -13.10
CA ARG A 249 -9.01 -4.96 -11.77
C ARG A 249 -10.20 -5.92 -11.84
N VAL A 250 -11.16 -5.59 -12.70
CA VAL A 250 -12.40 -6.35 -12.87
C VAL A 250 -12.10 -7.72 -13.47
N VAL A 251 -11.33 -7.76 -14.56
CA VAL A 251 -10.99 -9.03 -15.23
C VAL A 251 -10.12 -9.90 -14.32
N PHE A 252 -9.20 -9.28 -13.57
CA PHE A 252 -8.38 -9.99 -12.60
C PHE A 252 -9.21 -10.57 -11.45
N THR A 253 -10.22 -9.83 -10.98
CA THR A 253 -11.16 -10.33 -9.97
C THR A 253 -11.99 -11.50 -10.50
N ASP A 254 -12.49 -11.45 -11.74
CA ASP A 254 -13.17 -12.61 -12.37
C ASP A 254 -12.24 -13.83 -12.44
N LEU A 255 -10.98 -13.64 -12.85
CA LEU A 255 -9.98 -14.72 -12.86
C LEU A 255 -9.81 -15.35 -11.48
N MET A 256 -9.57 -14.54 -10.46
CA MET A 256 -9.37 -15.04 -9.10
C MET A 256 -10.63 -15.73 -8.56
N ASN A 257 -11.82 -15.21 -8.86
CA ASN A 257 -13.07 -15.84 -8.46
C ASN A 257 -13.30 -17.21 -9.12
N ARG A 258 -12.86 -17.38 -10.38
CA ARG A 258 -12.93 -18.70 -11.04
C ARG A 258 -11.90 -19.68 -10.49
N VAL A 259 -10.67 -19.21 -10.25
CA VAL A 259 -9.58 -20.01 -9.71
C VAL A 259 -9.89 -20.51 -8.30
N PHE A 260 -10.45 -19.66 -7.45
CA PHE A 260 -10.77 -19.99 -6.06
C PHE A 260 -12.23 -20.33 -5.81
N ARG A 261 -13.02 -20.60 -6.87
CA ARG A 261 -14.48 -20.79 -6.80
C ARG A 261 -14.90 -21.76 -5.69
N GLU A 262 -14.16 -22.85 -5.52
CA GLU A 262 -14.46 -23.90 -4.54
C GLU A 262 -14.24 -23.45 -3.08
N PHE A 263 -13.48 -22.39 -2.85
CA PHE A 263 -13.11 -21.90 -1.50
C PHE A 263 -13.73 -20.56 -1.15
N LEU A 264 -14.30 -19.87 -2.15
CA LEU A 264 -15.06 -18.64 -1.96
C LEU A 264 -16.20 -18.87 -0.96
N ASP A 265 -16.51 -17.83 -0.19
CA ASP A 265 -17.56 -17.81 0.83
C ASP A 265 -17.40 -18.86 1.94
N THR A 266 -16.27 -19.59 1.96
CA THR A 266 -15.98 -20.64 2.95
C THR A 266 -14.78 -20.25 3.81
N PHE A 267 -13.60 -20.09 3.20
CA PHE A 267 -12.36 -19.71 3.90
C PHE A 267 -11.45 -18.78 3.09
N VAL A 268 -11.86 -18.41 1.87
CA VAL A 268 -11.17 -17.46 1.00
C VAL A 268 -12.07 -16.28 0.65
N VAL A 269 -11.55 -15.07 0.81
CA VAL A 269 -12.09 -13.83 0.23
C VAL A 269 -11.11 -13.32 -0.80
N VAL A 270 -11.58 -13.11 -2.03
CA VAL A 270 -10.82 -12.42 -3.07
C VAL A 270 -11.30 -10.98 -3.17
N PHE A 271 -10.39 -10.02 -3.05
CA PHE A 271 -10.71 -8.62 -3.29
C PHE A 271 -9.64 -7.96 -4.17
N ILE A 272 -9.99 -7.78 -5.44
CA ILE A 272 -9.11 -7.20 -6.46
C ILE A 272 -7.82 -8.02 -6.58
N ASP A 273 -6.73 -7.55 -5.97
CA ASP A 273 -5.39 -8.11 -6.09
C ASP A 273 -4.98 -8.89 -4.82
N ASP A 274 -5.80 -8.82 -3.75
CA ASP A 274 -5.56 -9.44 -2.45
C ASP A 274 -6.36 -10.74 -2.31
N ILE A 275 -5.69 -11.82 -1.92
CA ILE A 275 -6.31 -13.09 -1.52
C ILE A 275 -6.23 -13.18 -0.01
N LEU A 276 -7.39 -13.14 0.64
CA LEU A 276 -7.53 -13.26 2.08
C LEU A 276 -7.97 -14.68 2.43
N ILE A 277 -7.27 -15.29 3.37
CA ILE A 277 -7.55 -16.62 3.91
C ILE A 277 -7.92 -16.44 5.37
N PHE A 278 -9.00 -17.05 5.83
CA PHE A 278 -9.47 -16.92 7.20
C PHE A 278 -9.91 -18.27 7.75
N SER A 279 -9.68 -18.52 9.04
CA SER A 279 -9.98 -19.81 9.67
C SER A 279 -10.26 -19.65 11.16
N LYS A 280 -10.95 -20.64 11.76
CA LYS A 280 -11.31 -20.60 13.18
C LYS A 280 -10.17 -21.10 14.06
N THR A 281 -9.38 -22.05 13.59
CA THR A 281 -8.23 -22.61 14.30
C THR A 281 -6.95 -22.58 13.45
N GLU A 282 -5.78 -22.69 14.08
CA GLU A 282 -4.49 -22.75 13.37
C GLU A 282 -4.34 -24.04 12.54
N ALA A 283 -4.84 -25.18 13.03
CA ALA A 283 -4.78 -26.44 12.31
C ALA A 283 -5.60 -26.41 11.00
N GLU A 284 -6.82 -25.85 11.05
CA GLU A 284 -7.62 -25.59 9.84
C GLU A 284 -6.90 -24.61 8.91
N HIS A 285 -6.27 -23.58 9.48
CA HIS A 285 -5.58 -22.56 8.69
C HIS A 285 -4.38 -23.13 7.93
N GLU A 286 -3.66 -24.09 8.52
CA GLU A 286 -2.57 -24.80 7.85
C GLU A 286 -3.05 -25.48 6.56
N GLU A 287 -4.17 -26.20 6.65
CA GLU A 287 -4.74 -26.92 5.51
C GLU A 287 -5.28 -25.95 4.46
N HIS A 288 -6.03 -24.93 4.88
CA HIS A 288 -6.52 -23.89 3.97
C HIS A 288 -5.38 -23.18 3.23
N LEU A 289 -4.27 -22.92 3.91
CA LEU A 289 -3.09 -22.29 3.30
C LEU A 289 -2.44 -23.22 2.27
N ARG A 290 -2.31 -24.52 2.56
CA ARG A 290 -1.83 -25.53 1.57
C ARG A 290 -2.74 -25.56 0.34
N MET A 291 -4.06 -25.62 0.53
CA MET A 291 -5.02 -25.66 -0.58
C MET A 291 -4.92 -24.43 -1.48
N VAL A 292 -4.79 -23.23 -0.89
CA VAL A 292 -4.64 -21.99 -1.65
C VAL A 292 -3.32 -21.93 -2.40
N LEU A 293 -2.20 -22.30 -1.76
CA LEU A 293 -0.88 -22.30 -2.39
C LEU A 293 -0.78 -23.34 -3.51
N GLU A 294 -1.37 -24.52 -3.33
CA GLU A 294 -1.44 -25.55 -4.37
C GLU A 294 -2.29 -25.09 -5.56
N THR A 295 -3.39 -24.37 -5.29
CA THR A 295 -4.23 -23.79 -6.33
C THR A 295 -3.48 -22.71 -7.12
N LEU A 296 -2.70 -21.86 -6.44
CA LEU A 296 -1.82 -20.88 -7.10
C LEU A 296 -0.76 -21.57 -7.97
N ARG A 297 -0.10 -22.60 -7.44
CA ARG A 297 0.88 -23.43 -8.15
C ARG A 297 0.26 -24.05 -9.42
N ALA A 298 -0.87 -24.73 -9.30
CA ALA A 298 -1.57 -25.38 -10.41
C ALA A 298 -1.96 -24.38 -11.51
N ASN A 299 -2.35 -23.17 -11.13
CA ASN A 299 -2.74 -22.10 -12.06
C ASN A 299 -1.56 -21.23 -12.53
N LYS A 300 -0.33 -21.52 -12.10
CA LYS A 300 0.88 -20.71 -12.37
C LYS A 300 0.66 -19.24 -12.04
N LEU A 301 0.12 -18.99 -10.86
CA LEU A 301 -0.05 -17.66 -10.28
C LEU A 301 0.98 -17.49 -9.16
N TYR A 302 1.67 -16.37 -9.18
CA TYR A 302 2.86 -16.14 -8.37
C TYR A 302 2.63 -14.99 -7.39
N ALA A 303 3.00 -15.22 -6.13
CA ALA A 303 2.85 -14.27 -5.05
C ALA A 303 4.16 -13.50 -4.79
N LYS A 304 4.03 -12.30 -4.21
CA LYS A 304 5.18 -11.53 -3.74
C LYS A 304 5.31 -11.69 -2.24
N PHE A 305 6.23 -12.56 -1.82
CA PHE A 305 6.41 -12.93 -0.41
C PHE A 305 6.58 -11.71 0.52
N SER A 306 7.40 -10.73 0.13
CA SER A 306 7.63 -9.49 0.91
C SER A 306 6.41 -8.57 1.09
N LYS A 307 5.25 -8.95 0.55
CA LYS A 307 3.98 -8.27 0.76
C LYS A 307 2.88 -9.19 1.30
N CYS A 308 3.18 -10.48 1.45
CA CYS A 308 2.26 -11.42 2.04
C CYS A 308 2.40 -11.35 3.57
N GLU A 309 1.30 -11.61 4.27
CA GLU A 309 1.26 -11.62 5.73
C GLU A 309 0.59 -12.93 6.15
N PHE A 310 1.23 -13.73 6.98
CA PHE A 310 0.73 -15.06 7.36
C PHE A 310 0.43 -15.13 8.85
N TRP A 311 -0.48 -16.04 9.23
CA TRP A 311 -0.75 -16.42 10.63
C TRP A 311 -1.15 -15.25 11.55
N LEU A 312 -1.80 -14.23 10.99
CA LEU A 312 -2.23 -13.03 11.71
C LEU A 312 -3.38 -13.33 12.66
N LYS A 313 -3.34 -12.74 13.87
CA LYS A 313 -4.47 -12.74 14.82
C LYS A 313 -5.45 -11.58 14.60
N GLN A 314 -4.98 -10.54 13.94
CA GLN A 314 -5.76 -9.38 13.55
C GLN A 314 -5.37 -8.98 12.14
N LEU A 315 -6.36 -8.63 11.33
CA LEU A 315 -6.18 -8.32 9.93
C LEU A 315 -6.65 -6.90 9.64
N SER A 316 -5.78 -6.07 9.06
CA SER A 316 -6.19 -4.80 8.46
C SER A 316 -6.70 -5.03 7.03
N PHE A 317 -8.01 -4.92 6.84
CA PHE A 317 -8.67 -5.14 5.55
C PHE A 317 -9.73 -4.07 5.27
N LEU A 318 -9.70 -3.47 4.08
CA LEU A 318 -10.65 -2.43 3.64
C LEU A 318 -10.85 -1.27 4.66
N CYS A 319 -9.74 -0.80 5.24
CA CYS A 319 -9.73 0.25 6.29
C CYS A 319 -10.43 -0.13 7.60
N HIS A 320 -10.57 -1.43 7.88
CA HIS A 320 -11.07 -1.97 9.13
C HIS A 320 -10.05 -2.95 9.71
N VAL A 321 -10.11 -3.17 11.01
CA VAL A 321 -9.37 -4.22 11.70
C VAL A 321 -10.34 -5.34 12.03
N VAL A 322 -10.05 -6.53 11.53
CA VAL A 322 -10.83 -7.75 11.78
C VAL A 322 -10.07 -8.60 12.78
N SER A 323 -10.74 -9.04 13.84
CA SER A 323 -10.16 -9.87 14.88
C SER A 323 -11.20 -10.84 15.45
N LYS A 324 -10.78 -11.71 16.38
CA LYS A 324 -11.71 -12.55 17.16
C LYS A 324 -12.83 -11.74 17.85
N ALA A 325 -12.57 -10.48 18.20
CA ALA A 325 -13.57 -9.61 18.84
C ALA A 325 -14.60 -9.03 17.86
N GLY A 326 -14.43 -9.26 16.55
CA GLY A 326 -15.25 -8.73 15.48
C GLY A 326 -14.49 -7.69 14.64
N VAL A 327 -15.26 -6.89 13.89
CA VAL A 327 -14.77 -5.85 12.99
C VAL A 327 -14.79 -4.50 13.71
N SER A 328 -13.67 -3.78 13.67
CA SER A 328 -13.53 -2.42 14.19
C SER A 328 -12.92 -1.49 13.13
N VAL A 329 -13.04 -0.18 13.35
CA VAL A 329 -12.43 0.82 12.46
C VAL A 329 -10.93 0.89 12.72
N ASP A 330 -10.15 1.01 11.65
CA ASP A 330 -8.70 1.21 11.74
C ASP A 330 -8.35 2.45 12.60
N PRO A 331 -7.58 2.30 13.68
CA PRO A 331 -7.17 3.41 14.55
C PRO A 331 -6.52 4.57 13.79
N ALA A 332 -5.75 4.30 12.74
CA ALA A 332 -5.13 5.35 11.92
C ALA A 332 -6.17 6.20 11.18
N LYS A 333 -7.32 5.61 10.82
CA LYS A 333 -8.44 6.33 10.22
C LYS A 333 -9.20 7.14 11.25
N ILE A 334 -9.36 6.61 12.47
CA ILE A 334 -9.93 7.35 13.59
C ILE A 334 -9.08 8.59 13.89
N GLU A 335 -7.75 8.42 13.95
CA GLU A 335 -6.81 9.53 14.16
C GLU A 335 -6.89 10.56 13.04
N ALA A 336 -6.87 10.13 11.77
CA ALA A 336 -6.97 11.04 10.63
C ALA A 336 -8.26 11.88 10.63
N VAL A 337 -9.39 11.29 11.05
CA VAL A 337 -10.66 12.01 11.24
C VAL A 337 -10.58 12.95 12.45
N THR A 338 -9.95 12.51 13.53
CA THR A 338 -9.81 13.31 14.77
C THR A 338 -8.90 14.52 14.56
N SER A 339 -7.85 14.40 13.75
CA SER A 339 -6.96 15.50 13.37
C SER A 339 -7.47 16.30 12.17
N TRP A 340 -8.68 16.00 11.66
CA TRP A 340 -9.17 16.60 10.43
C TRP A 340 -9.43 18.10 10.64
N PRO A 341 -8.79 18.99 9.86
CA PRO A 341 -8.95 20.44 10.02
C PRO A 341 -10.39 20.83 9.65
N ARG A 342 -10.92 21.86 10.31
CA ARG A 342 -12.28 22.36 10.09
C ARG A 342 -12.52 22.64 8.59
N PRO A 343 -13.29 21.81 7.81
CA PRO A 343 -13.69 22.16 6.45
C PRO A 343 -14.30 23.55 6.37
N SER A 344 -13.81 24.32 5.42
CA SER A 344 -14.20 25.70 5.12
C SER A 344 -14.94 25.81 3.78
N THR A 345 -14.80 24.81 2.91
CA THR A 345 -15.43 24.79 1.58
C THR A 345 -16.45 23.65 1.42
N VAL A 346 -17.39 23.82 0.50
CA VAL A 346 -18.39 22.79 0.16
C VAL A 346 -17.73 21.48 -0.30
N SER A 347 -16.60 21.56 -1.01
CA SER A 347 -15.85 20.38 -1.45
C SER A 347 -15.27 19.60 -0.26
N GLU A 348 -14.68 20.31 0.71
CA GLU A 348 -14.13 19.72 1.93
C GLU A 348 -15.23 19.11 2.81
N VAL A 349 -16.38 19.78 2.94
CA VAL A 349 -17.55 19.25 3.65
C VAL A 349 -18.04 17.96 2.99
N ARG A 350 -18.19 17.94 1.66
CA ARG A 350 -18.59 16.72 0.92
C ARG A 350 -17.60 15.58 1.09
N SER A 351 -16.30 15.89 1.06
CA SER A 351 -15.23 14.92 1.30
C SER A 351 -15.32 14.31 2.71
N PHE A 352 -15.46 15.16 3.73
CA PHE A 352 -15.63 14.72 5.12
C PHE A 352 -16.89 13.86 5.30
N LEU A 353 -18.04 14.30 4.75
CA LEU A 353 -19.29 13.55 4.82
C LEU A 353 -19.20 12.19 4.11
N GLY A 354 -18.46 12.10 3.00
CA GLY A 354 -18.19 10.83 2.34
C GLY A 354 -17.41 9.86 3.22
N LEU A 355 -16.36 10.34 3.89
CA LEU A 355 -15.55 9.55 4.81
C LEU A 355 -16.35 9.13 6.05
N ALA A 356 -17.06 10.06 6.68
CA ALA A 356 -17.89 9.79 7.85
C ALA A 356 -19.04 8.82 7.50
N GLY A 357 -19.63 8.98 6.30
CA GLY A 357 -20.66 8.09 5.78
C GLY A 357 -20.20 6.65 5.57
N TYR A 358 -18.92 6.44 5.22
CA TYR A 358 -18.33 5.10 5.12
C TYR A 358 -18.34 4.36 6.47
N TYR A 359 -18.10 5.07 7.58
CA TYR A 359 -18.08 4.49 8.93
C TYR A 359 -19.41 4.62 9.70
N ARG A 360 -20.50 5.01 9.02
CA ARG A 360 -21.81 5.27 9.66
C ARG A 360 -22.33 4.14 10.55
N ARG A 361 -22.00 2.88 10.23
CA ARG A 361 -22.43 1.68 10.97
C ARG A 361 -21.83 1.64 12.39
N PHE A 362 -20.67 2.27 12.58
CA PHE A 362 -19.97 2.34 13.87
C PHE A 362 -20.33 3.60 14.68
N VAL A 363 -21.23 4.45 14.16
CA VAL A 363 -21.66 5.70 14.80
C VAL A 363 -23.15 5.64 15.09
N GLU A 364 -23.49 5.56 16.37
CA GLU A 364 -24.88 5.55 16.83
C GLU A 364 -25.58 6.85 16.43
N ASN A 365 -26.82 6.75 15.92
CA ASN A 365 -27.65 7.89 15.51
C ASN A 365 -26.99 8.85 14.50
N PHE A 366 -26.09 8.33 13.64
CA PHE A 366 -25.34 9.11 12.66
C PHE A 366 -26.22 10.07 11.81
N SER A 367 -27.38 9.59 11.35
CA SER A 367 -28.32 10.40 10.55
C SER A 367 -28.89 11.59 11.32
N HIS A 368 -29.19 11.43 12.61
CA HIS A 368 -29.69 12.49 13.48
C HIS A 368 -28.60 13.54 13.75
N ILE A 369 -27.39 13.08 14.06
CA ILE A 369 -26.21 13.93 14.31
C ILE A 369 -25.86 14.79 13.07
N LEU A 370 -25.93 14.21 11.87
CA LEU A 370 -25.69 14.96 10.64
C LEU A 370 -26.82 15.95 10.33
N CYS A 371 -28.07 15.58 10.58
CA CYS A 371 -29.21 16.47 10.34
C CYS A 371 -29.21 17.69 11.28
N SER A 372 -28.78 17.54 12.53
CA SER A 372 -28.75 18.65 13.49
C SER A 372 -27.68 19.69 13.16
N ASN A 373 -26.54 19.26 12.59
CA ASN A 373 -25.34 20.10 12.50
C ASN A 373 -24.91 20.46 11.07
N ALA A 374 -25.25 19.67 10.04
CA ALA A 374 -24.66 19.85 8.70
C ALA A 374 -25.64 20.35 7.62
N VAL A 375 -26.95 20.08 7.71
CA VAL A 375 -27.80 20.15 6.50
C VAL A 375 -28.79 21.31 6.46
N ARG A 376 -29.17 21.91 7.60
CA ARG A 376 -30.19 23.00 7.59
C ARG A 376 -29.70 24.40 7.23
N ARG A 377 -28.39 24.63 7.04
CA ARG A 377 -27.83 25.98 6.77
C ARG A 377 -27.07 26.15 5.43
N TYR A 378 -26.95 25.10 4.63
CA TYR A 378 -26.23 25.18 3.35
C TYR A 378 -27.14 25.20 2.10
N SER A 379 -28.46 25.11 2.29
CA SER A 379 -29.45 25.17 1.21
C SER A 379 -29.89 26.60 0.85
N ASP A 380 -29.76 27.57 1.75
CA ASP A 380 -30.18 28.95 1.51
C ASP A 380 -28.98 29.89 1.44
N HIS A 381 -28.91 30.63 0.33
CA HIS A 381 -27.90 31.65 0.11
C HIS A 381 -27.96 32.70 1.22
N SER A 382 -26.78 33.23 1.58
CA SER A 382 -26.56 34.41 2.43
C SER A 382 -26.96 34.32 3.90
N SER A 383 -26.06 33.78 4.75
CA SER A 383 -25.56 34.39 6.01
C SER A 383 -25.06 33.34 7.00
N LEU A 384 -23.81 33.52 7.46
CA LEU A 384 -23.11 32.67 8.41
C LEU A 384 -23.32 33.18 9.84
N VAL A 385 -24.21 32.56 10.62
CA VAL A 385 -24.20 32.65 12.09
C VAL A 385 -24.63 31.30 12.70
N VAL A 386 -23.74 30.69 13.49
CA VAL A 386 -24.06 29.50 14.31
C VAL A 386 -24.28 29.92 15.76
N ARG A 387 -25.53 29.81 16.25
CA ARG A 387 -25.86 29.89 17.68
C ARG A 387 -26.01 28.48 18.29
N ARG A 388 -25.45 28.30 19.49
CA ARG A 388 -25.50 27.09 20.33
C ARG A 388 -26.91 26.82 20.86
N SER A 389 -27.33 25.56 20.91
CA SER A 389 -28.40 25.10 21.78
C SER A 389 -28.03 23.76 22.42
N SER A 390 -28.13 23.70 23.74
CA SER A 390 -27.73 22.58 24.59
C SER A 390 -28.99 21.98 25.22
N SER A 391 -29.42 20.79 24.80
CA SER A 391 -30.36 19.95 25.58
C SER A 391 -30.63 18.60 24.92
N ALA A 392 -30.26 17.51 25.60
CA ALA A 392 -30.78 16.12 25.57
C ALA A 392 -29.61 15.11 25.78
N PHE A 393 -29.19 14.73 26.99
CA PHE A 393 -29.71 13.72 27.95
C PHE A 393 -29.50 12.21 27.59
N ARG A 394 -28.49 11.62 28.29
CA ARG A 394 -28.32 10.30 28.97
C ARG A 394 -28.55 8.92 28.26
N ARG A 395 -27.43 8.16 28.25
CA ARG A 395 -27.17 6.70 28.56
C ARG A 395 -28.16 5.64 28.05
N SER A 396 -27.68 4.66 27.26
CA SER A 396 -27.11 3.38 27.78
C SER A 396 -26.77 2.33 26.69
N SER A 397 -25.56 1.75 26.81
CA SER A 397 -25.15 0.35 26.57
C SER A 397 -25.42 -0.33 25.22
N PHE A 398 -24.39 -0.41 24.35
CA PHE A 398 -23.85 -1.65 23.74
C PHE A 398 -22.52 -1.35 22.99
N SER A 399 -21.53 -2.22 23.17
CA SER A 399 -20.17 -2.24 22.57
C SER A 399 -19.10 -1.29 23.15
N ASN A 400 -17.97 -1.87 23.58
CA ASN A 400 -16.85 -1.20 24.25
C ASN A 400 -15.90 -0.43 23.29
N HIS A 401 -16.30 -0.18 22.04
CA HIS A 401 -15.48 0.52 21.04
C HIS A 401 -16.33 1.47 20.17
N SER A 402 -17.26 2.21 20.79
CA SER A 402 -17.96 3.31 20.12
C SER A 402 -16.98 4.46 19.84
N ILE A 403 -16.79 4.82 18.57
CA ILE A 403 -16.09 6.05 18.20
C ILE A 403 -16.92 7.20 18.76
N ASN A 404 -16.38 7.91 19.75
CA ASN A 404 -17.08 8.98 20.46
C ASN A 404 -17.12 10.25 19.58
N PHE A 405 -17.90 10.21 18.48
CA PHE A 405 -18.12 11.31 17.54
C PHE A 405 -18.82 12.51 18.20
N GLU A 406 -19.47 12.32 19.36
CA GLU A 406 -20.15 13.36 20.12
C GLU A 406 -19.20 14.50 20.51
N ARG A 407 -17.96 14.20 20.88
CA ARG A 407 -16.97 15.24 21.21
C ARG A 407 -16.53 16.05 20.02
N PHE A 408 -16.66 15.55 18.79
CA PHE A 408 -16.25 16.31 17.62
C PHE A 408 -17.32 17.31 17.24
N LEU A 409 -18.58 16.88 17.12
CA LEU A 409 -19.68 17.71 16.62
C LEU A 409 -20.23 18.73 17.63
N LEU A 410 -19.92 18.59 18.92
CA LEU A 410 -20.20 19.61 19.94
C LEU A 410 -19.28 20.85 19.84
N PHE A 411 -18.18 20.78 19.08
CA PHE A 411 -17.27 21.91 18.83
C PHE A 411 -17.50 22.63 17.48
N TRP A 412 -18.51 22.20 16.71
CA TRP A 412 -18.82 22.71 15.36
C TRP A 412 -19.86 23.83 15.31
#